data_AF-Q0ZBE3-F1
#
_entry.id   AF-Q0ZBE3-F1
#
_cell.length_a   1.000
_cell.length_b   1.000
_cell.length_c   1.000
_cell.angle_alpha   90.00
_cell.angle_beta   90.00
_cell.angle_gamma   90.00
#
_symmetry.space_group_name_H-M   'P 1'
#
loop_
_entity.id
_entity.type
_entity.pdbx_description
1 polymer ?
#
loop_
_entity_poly.entity_id
_entity_poly.type
_entity_poly.pdbx_seq_one_letter_code
_entity_poly.pdbx_strand_id
1 'polypeptide(L)' 'EYVRFNSTVGKYVGYTEYGVKNAEAWNKGSELAQELGELERFCKHNAANHY' A
#
# COMPACT_ATOMS: atom_id res chain seq x y z
N GLU A 1 1.26 -11.53 10.08
CA GLU A 1 0.70 -10.38 9.33
C GLU A 1 -0.11 -10.93 8.18
N TYR A 2 -1.37 -10.51 8.02
CA TYR A 2 -2.27 -11.10 7.01
C TYR A 2 -2.29 -10.27 5.71
N VAL A 3 -2.18 -8.94 5.83
CA VAL A 3 -2.16 -7.97 4.72
C VAL A 3 -1.15 -6.87 5.03
N ARG A 4 -0.42 -6.39 4.02
CA ARG A 4 0.50 -5.24 4.12
C ARG A 4 0.44 -4.38 2.86
N PHE A 5 0.56 -3.05 2.99
CA PHE A 5 0.78 -2.16 1.85
C PHE A 5 2.23 -2.26 1.34
N ASN A 6 2.39 -2.58 0.06
CA ASN A 6 3.69 -2.60 -0.60
C ASN A 6 3.88 -1.28 -1.34
N SER A 7 4.74 -0.41 -0.81
CA SER A 7 5.04 0.92 -1.35
C SER A 7 5.77 0.90 -2.71
N THR A 8 6.47 -0.19 -3.04
CA THR A 8 7.13 -0.34 -4.35
C THR A 8 6.11 -0.63 -5.45
N VAL A 9 5.10 -1.44 -5.15
CA VAL A 9 4.03 -1.79 -6.09
C VAL A 9 2.85 -0.80 -6.01
N GLY A 10 2.69 -0.11 -4.89
CA GLY A 10 1.61 0.84 -4.61
C GLY A 10 0.27 0.15 -4.31
N LYS A 11 0.26 -1.01 -3.63
CA LYS A 11 -0.97 -1.74 -3.31
C LYS A 11 -0.84 -2.66 -2.09
N TYR A 12 -1.96 -3.07 -1.52
CA TYR A 12 -2.02 -4.09 -0.48
C TYR A 12 -1.72 -5.48 -1.04
N VAL A 13 -0.92 -6.25 -0.30
CA VAL A 13 -0.52 -7.63 -0.61
C VAL A 13 -0.88 -8.51 0.59
N GLY A 14 -1.56 -9.62 0.32
CA GLY A 14 -1.86 -10.64 1.32
C GLY A 14 -0.81 -11.75 1.34
N TYR A 15 -0.42 -12.22 2.53
CA TYR A 15 0.57 -13.29 2.70
C TYR A 15 -0.04 -14.65 3.09
N THR A 16 -1.36 -14.69 3.25
CA THR A 16 -2.15 -15.91 3.46
C THR A 16 -3.37 -15.87 2.55
N GLU A 17 -4.03 -17.00 2.31
CA GLU A 17 -5.25 -17.03 1.46
C GLU A 17 -6.34 -16.06 1.94
N TYR A 18 -6.54 -15.97 3.26
CA TYR A 18 -7.45 -14.99 3.85
C TYR A 18 -6.96 -13.56 3.62
N GLY A 19 -5.66 -13.34 3.75
CA GLY A 19 -5.01 -12.07 3.47
C GLY A 19 -5.21 -11.60 2.02
N VAL A 20 -5.12 -12.51 1.05
CA VAL A 20 -5.29 -12.17 -0.37
C VAL A 20 -6.69 -11.62 -0.63
N LYS A 21 -7.74 -12.25 -0.08
CA LYS A 21 -9.13 -11.76 -0.23
C LYS A 21 -9.33 -10.37 0.38
N ASN A 22 -8.75 -10.13 1.56
CA ASN A 22 -8.83 -8.81 2.19
C ASN A 22 -8.02 -7.76 1.41
N ALA A 23 -6.84 -8.11 0.91
CA ALA A 23 -6.02 -7.23 0.09
C ALA A 23 -6.74 -6.85 -1.21
N GLU A 24 -7.43 -7.78 -1.87
CA GLU A 24 -8.25 -7.48 -3.04
C GLU A 24 -9.40 -6.52 -2.73
N ALA A 25 -10.05 -6.68 -1.57
CA ALA A 25 -11.10 -5.77 -1.14
C ALA A 25 -10.55 -4.36 -0.88
N TRP A 26 -9.46 -4.24 -0.13
CA TRP A 26 -8.83 -2.95 0.20
C TRP A 26 -8.23 -2.26 -1.02
N ASN A 27 -7.72 -3.03 -1.99
CA ASN A 27 -7.22 -2.48 -3.26
C ASN A 27 -8.33 -1.92 -4.16
N LYS A 28 -9.60 -2.20 -3.87
CA LYS A 28 -10.76 -1.61 -4.57
C LYS A 28 -11.43 -0.49 -3.76
N GLY A 29 -11.01 -0.29 -2.51
CA GLY A 29 -11.57 0.69 -1.58
C GLY A 29 -10.85 2.04 -1.62
N SER A 30 -11.38 2.98 -0.84
CA SER A 30 -10.78 4.31 -0.66
C SER A 30 -9.48 4.30 0.14
N GLU A 31 -9.24 3.23 0.91
CA GLU A 31 -8.06 3.00 1.73
C GLU A 31 -6.79 3.00 0.86
N LEU A 32 -6.86 2.37 -0.33
CA LEU A 32 -5.75 2.38 -1.27
C LEU A 32 -5.40 3.79 -1.73
N ALA A 33 -6.41 4.62 -2.01
CA ALA A 33 -6.18 6.00 -2.45
C ALA A 33 -5.52 6.84 -1.35
N GLN A 34 -5.91 6.62 -0.09
CA GLN A 34 -5.29 7.29 1.06
C GLN A 34 -3.82 6.89 1.21
N GLU A 35 -3.50 5.59 1.19
CA GLU A 35 -2.11 5.11 1.28
C GLU A 35 -1.25 5.59 0.11
N LEU A 36 -1.80 5.62 -1.11
CA LEU A 36 -1.11 6.19 -2.26
C LEU A 36 -0.82 7.68 -2.06
N GLY A 37 -1.76 8.44 -1.51
CA GLY A 37 -1.54 9.85 -1.18
C GLY A 37 -0.42 10.06 -0.17
N GLU A 38 -0.37 9.24 0.89
CA GLU A 38 0.71 9.28 1.89
C GLU A 38 2.06 8.83 1.31
N LEU A 39 2.05 7.79 0.46
CA LEU A 39 3.22 7.33 -0.27
C LEU A 39 3.84 8.45 -1.12
N GLU A 40 3.02 9.16 -1.91
CA GLU A 40 3.50 10.25 -2.76
C GLU A 40 3.97 11.45 -1.93
N ARG A 41 3.15 11.92 -0.98
CA ARG A 41 3.41 13.18 -0.27
C ARG A 41 4.57 13.09 0.71
N PHE A 42 4.80 11.92 1.30
CA PHE A 42 5.72 11.76 2.41
C PHE A 42 6.85 10.81 2.03
N CYS A 43 6.53 9.54 1.74
CA CYS A 43 7.57 8.53 1.53
C CYS A 43 8.43 8.84 0.31
N LYS A 44 7.83 9.05 -0.87
CA LYS A 44 8.57 9.35 -2.10
C LYS A 44 9.20 10.73 -2.06
N HIS A 45 8.44 11.74 -1.61
CA HIS A 45 8.95 13.09 -1.46
C HIS A 45 10.22 13.13 -0.59
N ASN A 46 10.21 12.46 0.57
CA ASN A 46 11.36 12.43 1.45
C ASN A 46 12.46 11.50 0.93
N ALA A 47 12.13 10.34 0.36
CA ALA A 47 13.13 9.45 -0.21
C ALA A 47 13.92 10.11 -1.35
N ALA A 48 13.28 10.94 -2.19
CA ALA A 48 13.96 11.72 -3.23
C ALA A 48 14.94 12.75 -2.66
N ASN A 49 14.68 13.29 -1.46
CA ASN A 49 15.59 14.21 -0.78
C ASN A 49 16.82 13.52 -0.16
N HIS A 50 16.89 12.18 -0.21
CA HIS A 50 17.97 11.37 0.38
C HIS A 50 18.89 10.71 -0.67
N TYR A 51 18.89 11.16 -1.93
CA TYR A 51 19.80 10.70 -3.00
C TYR A 51 20.88 11.73 -3.35
#